data_AF-A0A914RN95-F1
#
_entry.id   AF-A0A914RN95-F1
#
_cell.length_a   1.000
_cell.length_b   1.000
_cell.length_c   1.000
_cell.angle_alpha   90.00
_cell.angle_beta   90.00
_cell.angle_gamma   90.00
#
_symmetry.space_group_name_H-M   'P 1'
#
loop_
_entity.id
_entity.type
_entity.pdbx_description
1 polymer ?
#
loop_
_entity_poly.entity_id
_entity_poly.type
_entity_poly.pdbx_seq_one_letter_code
_entity_poly.pdbx_strand_id
1 'polypeptide(L)' 'MVSMTFAMIKPEAVAFPHVAMAIFRRISSGGLEVVGAKRIQLSANDAKELYGIHRDLMRQICKRLLQINSFMSASFDT' A
#
# COMPACT_ATOMS: atom_id res chain seq x y z
N MET A 1 -7.95 26.67 2.73
CA MET A 1 -7.51 25.61 3.65
C MET A 1 -7.15 24.42 2.79
N VAL A 2 -5.91 23.93 2.85
CA VAL A 2 -5.43 22.83 1.99
C VAL A 2 -5.65 21.51 2.72
N SER A 3 -6.33 20.56 2.08
CA SER A 3 -6.54 19.20 2.63
C SER A 3 -5.51 18.25 2.02
N MET A 4 -4.72 17.60 2.88
CA MET A 4 -3.75 16.59 2.46
C MET A 4 -4.26 15.21 2.88
N THR A 5 -4.12 14.24 1.99
CA THR A 5 -4.49 12.85 2.25
C THR A 5 -3.29 11.95 2.00
N PHE A 6 -3.11 10.97 2.89
CA PHE A 6 -2.14 9.91 2.68
C PHE A 6 -2.79 8.77 1.89
N ALA A 7 -2.21 8.42 0.75
CA ALA A 7 -2.63 7.30 -0.08
C ALA A 7 -1.46 6.33 -0.26
N MET A 8 -1.76 5.03 -0.20
CA MET A 8 -0.76 3.97 -0.40
C MET A 8 -1.21 3.05 -1.53
N ILE A 9 -0.30 2.77 -2.46
CA ILE A 9 -0.50 1.76 -3.50
C ILE A 9 -0.01 0.42 -2.94
N LYS A 10 -0.89 -0.57 -2.92
CA LYS A 10 -0.59 -1.90 -2.40
C LYS A 10 0.39 -2.68 -3.28
N PRO A 11 1.16 -3.64 -2.72
CA PRO A 11 2.22 -4.36 -3.42
C PRO A 11 1.76 -5.05 -4.71
N GLU A 12 0.53 -5.59 -4.74
CA GLU A 12 -0.02 -6.26 -5.93
C GLU A 12 -0.12 -5.33 -7.14
N ALA A 13 -0.43 -4.05 -6.93
CA ALA A 13 -0.52 -3.05 -7.99
C ALA A 13 0.86 -2.45 -8.33
N VAL A 14 1.79 -2.47 -7.38
CA VAL A 14 3.18 -2.03 -7.59
C VAL A 14 4.00 -3.08 -8.34
N ALA A 15 3.66 -4.37 -8.24
CA ALA A 15 4.30 -5.47 -8.96
C ALA A 15 4.19 -5.31 -10.50
N PHE A 16 3.15 -4.61 -10.97
CA PHE A 16 2.91 -4.33 -12.38
C PHE A 16 3.13 -2.84 -12.69
N PRO A 17 4.27 -2.46 -13.31
CA PRO A 17 4.63 -1.05 -13.51
C PRO A 17 3.58 -0.23 -14.27
N HIS A 18 2.90 -0.86 -15.23
CA HIS A 18 1.84 -0.23 -16.02
C HIS A 18 0.60 0.09 -15.19
N VAL A 19 0.26 -0.74 -14.20
CA VAL A 19 -0.87 -0.51 -13.29
C VAL A 19 -0.56 0.65 -12.35
N ALA A 20 0.63 0.64 -11.73
CA ALA A 20 1.05 1.73 -10.86
C ALA A 20 1.02 3.08 -11.57
N MET A 21 1.55 3.15 -12.81
CA MET A 21 1.56 4.39 -13.57
C MET A 21 0.14 4.83 -14.00
N ALA A 22 -0.76 3.90 -14.32
CA ALA A 22 -2.16 4.22 -14.59
C ALA A 22 -2.85 4.83 -13.36
N ILE A 23 -2.56 4.32 -12.15
CA ILE A 23 -3.08 4.87 -10.89
C ILE A 23 -2.56 6.29 -10.67
N PHE A 24 -1.26 6.53 -10.82
CA PHE A 24 -0.67 7.87 -10.70
C PHE A 24 -1.31 8.85 -11.67
N ARG A 25 -1.45 8.48 -12.94
CA ARG A 25 -2.12 9.31 -13.96
C ARG A 25 -3.54 9.66 -13.56
N ARG A 26 -4.29 8.70 -12.99
CA ARG A 26 -5.67 8.91 -12.57
C ARG A 26 -5.79 9.89 -11.39
N ILE A 27 -4.85 9.83 -10.45
CA ILE A 27 -4.76 10.77 -9.32
C ILE A 27 -4.48 12.18 -9.86
N SER A 28 -3.49 12.33 -10.73
CA SER A 28 -3.15 13.63 -11.33
C SER A 28 -4.27 14.18 -12.21
N SER A 29 -4.93 13.34 -13.02
CA SER A 29 -6.08 13.78 -13.84
C SER A 29 -7.31 14.13 -13.01
N GLY A 30 -7.41 13.61 -11.79
CA GLY A 30 -8.48 13.93 -10.85
C GLY A 30 -8.33 15.28 -10.14
N GLY A 31 -7.27 16.04 -10.46
CA GLY A 31 -7.01 17.35 -9.86
C GLY A 31 -6.31 17.29 -8.50
N LEU A 32 -5.78 16.12 -8.11
CA LEU A 32 -4.97 15.97 -6.91
C LEU A 32 -3.48 16.18 -7.25
N GLU A 33 -2.81 16.98 -6.43
CA GLU A 33 -1.37 17.19 -6.51
C GLU A 33 -0.63 16.18 -5.63
N VAL A 34 0.38 15.51 -6.18
CA VAL A 34 1.24 14.60 -5.43
C VAL A 34 2.40 15.40 -4.82
N VAL A 35 2.25 15.77 -3.54
CA VAL A 35 3.27 16.54 -2.79
C VAL A 35 4.54 15.73 -2.54
N GLY A 36 4.44 14.41 -2.46
CA GLY A 36 5.59 13.51 -2.30
C GLY A 36 5.19 12.05 -2.43
N ALA A 37 6.13 11.22 -2.90
CA ALA A 37 5.94 9.79 -3.02
C ALA A 37 7.22 9.06 -2.60
N LYS A 38 7.07 7.96 -1.86
CA LYS A 38 8.18 7.08 -1.45
C LYS A 38 7.80 5.63 -1.69
N ARG A 39 8.65 4.90 -2.42
CA ARG A 39 8.54 3.44 -2.53
C ARG A 39 9.35 2.83 -1.39
N ILE A 40 8.66 2.12 -0.50
CA ILE A 40 9.27 1.40 0.62
C ILE A 40 8.80 -0.04 0.61
N GLN A 41 9.64 -0.95 1.10
CA GLN A 41 9.25 -2.30 1.44
C GLN A 41 9.10 -2.36 2.96
N LEU A 42 7.89 -2.65 3.42
CA LEU A 42 7.62 -2.79 4.85
C LEU A 42 8.05 -4.18 5.31
N SER A 43 8.71 -4.27 6.45
CA SER A 43 8.91 -5.56 7.11
C SER A 43 7.59 -6.08 7.69
N ALA A 44 7.53 -7.38 8.02
CA ALA A 44 6.35 -7.96 8.63
C ALA A 44 5.99 -7.32 9.99
N ASN A 45 6.95 -6.75 10.71
CA ASN A 45 6.72 -6.04 11.96
C ASN A 45 6.19 -4.62 11.71
N ASP A 46 6.77 -3.90 10.74
CA ASP A 46 6.29 -2.55 10.37
C ASP A 46 4.86 -2.60 9.85
N ALA A 47 4.51 -3.63 9.08
CA ALA A 47 3.14 -3.84 8.60
C ALA A 47 2.17 -4.11 9.77
N LYS A 48 2.58 -4.89 10.78
CA LYS A 48 1.75 -5.13 11.98
C LYS A 48 1.53 -3.87 12.79
N GLU A 49 2.53 -3.00 12.89
CA GLU A 49 2.41 -1.72 13.58
C GLU A 49 1.48 -0.78 12.80
N LEU A 50 1.64 -0.68 11.48
CA LEU A 50 0.81 0.15 10.60
C LEU A 50 -0.68 -0.22 10.67
N TYR A 51 -1.01 -1.51 10.68
CA TYR A 51 -2.40 -2.00 10.79
C TYR A 51 -2.84 -2.28 12.24
N GLY A 52 -1.95 -2.10 13.22
CA GLY A 52 -2.21 -2.43 14.63
C GLY A 52 -3.32 -1.60 15.25
N ILE A 53 -3.61 -0.43 14.70
CA ILE A 53 -4.69 0.47 15.12
C ILE A 53 -6.08 -0.10 14.76
N HIS A 54 -6.19 -1.00 13.77
CA HIS A 54 -7.44 -1.61 13.30
C HIS A 54 -7.62 -3.06 13.81
N ARG A 55 -7.19 -3.40 15.03
CA ARG A 55 -7.28 -4.77 15.57
C ARG A 55 -8.71 -5.33 15.63
N ASP A 56 -9.70 -4.50 15.96
CA ASP A 56 -11.05 -4.99 16.29
C ASP A 56 -12.00 -5.07 15.08
N LEU A 57 -11.94 -4.12 14.13
CA LEU A 57 -12.82 -4.14 12.95
C LEU A 57 -12.40 -5.20 11.91
N MET A 58 -11.19 -5.73 12.04
CA MET A 58 -10.44 -6.34 10.94
C MET A 58 -10.02 -7.79 11.23
N ARG A 59 -10.72 -8.47 12.15
CA ARG A 59 -10.46 -9.89 12.51
C ARG A 59 -10.59 -10.87 11.34
N GLN A 60 -11.45 -10.59 10.36
CA GLN A 60 -11.58 -11.43 9.16
C GLN A 60 -10.58 -11.06 8.05
N ILE A 61 -10.22 -9.78 7.89
CA ILE A 61 -9.36 -9.31 6.79
C ILE A 61 -7.86 -9.49 7.14
N CYS A 62 -7.47 -9.32 8.41
CA CYS A 62 -6.08 -9.50 8.84
C CYS A 62 -5.58 -10.95 8.68
N LYS A 63 -6.44 -11.97 8.79
CA LYS A 63 -6.03 -13.36 8.51
C LYS A 63 -5.58 -13.55 7.06
N ARG A 64 -6.24 -12.86 6.11
CA ARG A 64 -5.90 -12.92 4.69
C ARG A 64 -4.75 -11.97 4.31
N LEU A 65 -4.68 -10.80 4.92
CA LEU A 65 -3.55 -9.86 4.76
C LEU A 65 -2.23 -10.41 5.34
N LEU A 66 -2.27 -11.17 6.44
CA LEU A 66 -1.08 -11.88 6.97
C LEU A 66 -0.67 -13.06 6.08
N GLN A 67 -1.60 -13.74 5.39
CA GLN A 67 -1.24 -14.71 4.35
C GLN A 67 -0.66 -14.03 3.10
N ILE A 68 -1.14 -12.84 2.74
CA ILE A 68 -0.55 -12.00 1.69
C ILE A 68 0.81 -11.41 2.14
N ASN A 69 1.13 -11.35 3.44
CA ASN A 69 2.47 -10.92 3.86
C ASN A 69 3.58 -11.93 3.48
N SER A 70 3.24 -13.19 3.16
CA SER A 70 4.18 -14.05 2.43
C SER A 70 4.52 -13.45 1.05
N PHE A 71 3.62 -12.68 0.41
CA PHE A 71 3.89 -11.99 -0.86
C PHE A 71 4.59 -10.63 -0.70
N MET A 72 4.36 -9.87 0.38
CA MET A 72 5.09 -8.59 0.63
C MET A 72 6.59 -8.79 0.86
N SER A 73 7.00 -9.96 1.37
CA SER A 73 8.40 -10.32 1.54
C SER A 73 8.96 -11.27 0.47
N ALA A 74 8.12 -12.05 -0.23
CA ALA A 74 8.62 -13.12 -1.13
C ALA A 74 8.56 -12.82 -2.64
N SER A 75 8.46 -11.56 -3.09
CA SER A 75 8.58 -11.26 -4.53
C SER A 75 10.02 -11.20 -5.07
N PHE A 76 11.04 -11.55 -4.28
CA PHE A 76 12.42 -11.61 -4.76
C PHE A 76 13.24 -12.65 -3.98
N ASP A 77 12.94 -13.92 -4.18
CA ASP A 77 13.92 -15.01 -4.05
C ASP A 77 13.89 -15.83 -5.35
N THR A 78 14.23 -15.20 -6.46
CA THR A 78 14.86 -15.83 -7.65
C THR A 78 15.51 -14.76 -8.51
#